data_AF-A0A974X7L4-F1
#
_entry.id   AF-A0A974X7L4-F1
#
_cell.length_a   1.000
_cell.length_b   1.000
_cell.length_c   1.000
_cell.angle_alpha   90.00
_cell.angle_beta   90.00
_cell.angle_gamma   90.00
#
_symmetry.space_group_name_H-M   'P 1'
#
loop_
_entity.id
_entity.type
_entity.pdbx_description
1 polymer ?
#
loop_
_entity_poly.entity_id
_entity_poly.type
_entity_poly.pdbx_seq_one_letter_code
_entity_poly.pdbx_strand_id
1 'polypeptide(L)'
;MSFRMKSLSIVLPLVIVFLLTSCSNVKDFINEGGKKIEQTALETVRSSQLTDLMNEESEKIDQMSKEIIRCFTERDKEALKVLFCEQIRNQPSFDDEINKAFEFLTCDVYITSERTTSAGGEESWDSGKRTKWSVWPDIPYIAVLYDFDGDSLTHDMESRYYSIYYDWQIVNDEDNSLEGIQYMKIELLNVDSMEIGDKQIVK
;
A
#
# COMPACT_ATOMS: atom_id res chain seq x y z
N MET A 1 -52.05 14.08 -87.22
CA MET A 1 -51.05 14.55 -86.26
C MET A 1 -51.41 13.96 -84.90
N SER A 2 -50.60 13.00 -84.41
CA SER A 2 -50.69 12.35 -83.07
C SER A 2 -51.98 11.55 -82.75
N PHE A 3 -51.99 10.41 -82.05
CA PHE A 3 -51.05 9.82 -81.09
C PHE A 3 -51.05 8.28 -81.16
N ARG A 4 -49.90 7.69 -80.82
CA ARG A 4 -49.52 6.26 -80.86
C ARG A 4 -50.06 5.42 -79.69
N MET A 5 -50.16 4.10 -79.96
CA MET A 5 -49.85 2.88 -79.17
C MET A 5 -49.76 2.99 -77.63
N LYS A 6 -50.52 2.21 -76.84
CA LYS A 6 -50.43 0.75 -76.54
C LYS A 6 -49.16 0.28 -75.80
N SER A 7 -49.44 -0.53 -74.77
CA SER A 7 -48.64 -1.51 -74.00
C SER A 7 -47.69 -0.96 -72.92
N LEU A 8 -47.93 -1.24 -71.63
CA LEU A 8 -47.73 -2.50 -70.87
C LEU A 8 -46.30 -2.56 -70.31
N SER A 9 -46.16 -2.47 -68.97
CA SER A 9 -45.27 -3.34 -68.18
C SER A 9 -45.34 -2.97 -66.69
N ILE A 10 -45.90 -3.91 -65.93
CA ILE A 10 -45.79 -4.04 -64.48
C ILE A 10 -44.41 -4.63 -64.19
N VAL A 11 -43.47 -3.89 -63.61
CA VAL A 11 -42.39 -4.46 -62.77
C VAL A 11 -41.90 -3.38 -61.80
N LEU A 12 -41.57 -3.81 -60.58
CA LEU A 12 -40.97 -3.12 -59.43
C LEU A 12 -41.95 -2.46 -58.44
N PRO A 13 -42.23 -3.19 -57.36
CA PRO A 13 -41.83 -2.69 -56.04
C PRO A 13 -41.17 -3.81 -55.23
N LEU A 14 -39.85 -4.01 -55.37
CA LEU A 14 -39.15 -5.00 -54.54
C LEU A 14 -37.70 -4.64 -54.21
N VAL A 15 -37.33 -3.36 -54.25
CA VAL A 15 -35.98 -2.89 -53.88
C VAL A 15 -35.97 -1.92 -52.70
N ILE A 16 -37.12 -1.37 -52.26
CA ILE A 16 -37.14 -0.35 -51.20
C ILE A 16 -37.28 -0.93 -49.78
N VAL A 17 -37.73 -2.19 -49.62
CA VAL A 17 -37.90 -2.78 -48.28
C VAL A 17 -36.58 -3.33 -47.69
N PHE A 18 -35.56 -3.58 -48.53
CA PHE A 18 -34.28 -4.15 -48.03
C PHE A 18 -33.25 -3.09 -47.57
N LEU A 19 -33.49 -1.80 -47.79
CA LEU A 19 -32.56 -0.73 -47.37
C LEU A 19 -32.92 -0.09 -46.02
N LEU A 20 -34.15 -0.23 -45.54
CA LEU A 20 -34.56 0.39 -44.28
C LEU A 20 -34.35 -0.51 -43.04
N THR A 21 -34.30 -1.83 -43.19
CA THR A 21 -33.96 -2.76 -42.08
C THR A 21 -32.45 -2.86 -41.81
N SER A 22 -31.60 -2.43 -42.76
CA SER A 22 -30.14 -2.41 -42.57
C SER A 22 -29.68 -1.25 -41.68
N CYS A 23 -30.35 -0.10 -41.73
CA CYS A 23 -29.96 1.09 -40.95
C CYS A 23 -30.42 1.05 -39.48
N SER A 24 -31.48 0.30 -39.15
CA SER A 24 -31.96 0.16 -37.77
C SER A 24 -30.99 -0.71 -36.95
N ASN A 25 -30.61 -1.87 -37.49
CA ASN A 25 -29.70 -2.80 -36.82
C ASN A 25 -28.29 -2.23 -36.64
N VAL A 26 -27.79 -1.41 -37.57
CA VAL A 26 -26.46 -0.79 -37.46
C VAL A 26 -26.42 0.27 -36.36
N LYS A 27 -27.50 1.04 -36.15
CA LYS A 27 -27.56 2.01 -35.05
C LYS A 27 -27.56 1.33 -33.70
N ASP A 28 -28.33 0.25 -33.53
CA ASP A 28 -28.39 -0.48 -32.27
C ASP A 28 -27.08 -1.22 -31.96
N PHE A 29 -26.41 -1.80 -32.98
CA PHE A 29 -25.08 -2.40 -32.82
C PHE A 29 -23.98 -1.39 -32.50
N ILE A 30 -24.01 -0.19 -33.10
CA ILE A 30 -23.06 0.88 -32.79
C ILE A 30 -23.30 1.43 -31.37
N ASN A 31 -24.56 1.49 -30.92
CA ASN A 31 -24.90 2.01 -29.60
C ASN A 31 -24.56 1.01 -28.49
N GLU A 32 -24.80 -0.28 -28.69
CA GLU A 32 -24.36 -1.34 -27.75
C GLU A 32 -22.84 -1.54 -27.79
N GLY A 33 -22.22 -1.52 -28.97
CA GLY A 33 -20.76 -1.57 -29.11
C GLY A 33 -20.06 -0.36 -28.51
N GLY A 34 -20.63 0.84 -28.69
CA GLY A 34 -20.15 2.09 -28.09
C GLY A 34 -20.21 2.07 -26.56
N LYS A 35 -21.35 1.66 -25.98
CA LYS A 35 -21.47 1.47 -24.52
C LYS A 35 -20.48 0.45 -23.97
N LYS A 36 -20.25 -0.66 -24.69
CA LYS A 36 -19.33 -1.71 -24.27
C LYS A 36 -17.87 -1.25 -24.30
N ILE A 37 -17.47 -0.48 -25.31
CA ILE A 37 -16.13 0.12 -25.44
C ILE A 37 -15.90 1.19 -24.36
N GLU A 38 -16.90 2.04 -24.12
CA GLU A 38 -16.84 3.10 -23.10
C GLU A 38 -16.79 2.52 -21.67
N GLN A 39 -17.53 1.44 -21.41
CA GLN A 39 -17.46 0.70 -20.16
C GLN A 39 -16.11 0.01 -19.96
N THR A 40 -15.55 -0.62 -21.00
CA THR A 40 -14.22 -1.27 -20.95
C THR A 40 -13.11 -0.24 -20.73
N ALA A 41 -13.21 0.94 -21.35
CA ALA A 41 -12.25 2.03 -21.16
C ALA A 41 -12.33 2.62 -19.74
N LEU A 42 -13.53 2.82 -19.20
CA LEU A 42 -13.73 3.28 -17.82
C LEU A 42 -13.22 2.27 -16.78
N GLU A 43 -13.45 0.97 -17.00
CA GLU A 43 -12.93 -0.11 -16.16
C GLU A 43 -11.39 -0.15 -16.19
N THR A 44 -10.79 0.10 -17.36
CA THR A 44 -9.31 0.17 -17.53
C THR A 44 -8.70 1.39 -16.84
N VAL A 45 -9.34 2.56 -16.92
CA VAL A 45 -8.86 3.75 -16.21
C VAL A 45 -8.95 3.56 -14.69
N ARG A 46 -10.05 2.99 -14.19
CA ARG A 46 -10.22 2.70 -12.77
C ARG A 46 -9.22 1.67 -12.25
N SER A 47 -8.95 0.61 -13.01
CA SER A 47 -7.97 -0.40 -12.60
C SER A 47 -6.55 0.16 -12.57
N SER A 48 -6.19 1.02 -13.54
CA SER A 48 -4.90 1.73 -13.54
C SER A 48 -4.78 2.65 -12.31
N GLN A 49 -5.79 3.48 -12.04
CA GLN A 49 -5.79 4.39 -10.89
C GLN A 49 -5.68 3.65 -9.55
N LEU A 50 -6.37 2.52 -9.42
CA LEU A 50 -6.27 1.69 -8.22
C LEU A 50 -4.87 1.10 -8.08
N THR A 51 -4.27 0.64 -9.18
CA THR A 51 -2.91 0.11 -9.19
C THR A 51 -1.89 1.17 -8.78
N ASP A 52 -2.04 2.39 -9.28
CA ASP A 52 -1.16 3.52 -8.94
C ASP A 52 -1.23 3.88 -7.45
N LEU A 53 -2.45 3.94 -6.89
CA LEU A 53 -2.65 4.19 -5.45
C LEU A 53 -2.05 3.07 -4.59
N MET A 54 -2.29 1.82 -4.95
CA MET A 54 -1.71 0.68 -4.23
C MET A 54 -0.18 0.69 -4.28
N ASN A 55 0.41 1.09 -5.41
CA ASN A 55 1.86 1.23 -5.54
C ASN A 55 2.40 2.36 -4.66
N GLU A 56 1.72 3.51 -4.57
CA GLU A 56 2.13 4.62 -3.72
C GLU A 56 2.10 4.23 -2.23
N GLU A 57 1.04 3.57 -1.78
CA GLU A 57 0.94 3.08 -0.40
C GLU A 57 1.99 2.03 -0.10
N SER A 58 2.24 1.12 -1.06
CA SER A 58 3.26 0.09 -0.92
C SER A 58 4.66 0.67 -0.80
N GLU A 59 4.97 1.71 -1.58
CA GLU A 59 6.25 2.42 -1.53
C GLU A 59 6.44 3.12 -0.18
N LYS A 60 5.39 3.77 0.36
CA LYS A 60 5.45 4.40 1.69
C LYS A 60 5.77 3.39 2.79
N ILE A 61 5.14 2.22 2.76
CA ILE A 61 5.38 1.14 3.73
C ILE A 61 6.81 0.57 3.57
N ASP A 62 7.27 0.34 2.33
CA ASP A 62 8.62 -0.16 2.09
C ASP A 62 9.70 0.83 2.57
N GLN A 63 9.50 2.13 2.32
CA GLN A 63 10.44 3.16 2.77
C GLN A 63 10.46 3.30 4.30
N MET A 64 9.30 3.29 4.96
CA MET A 64 9.24 3.30 6.43
C MET A 64 9.95 2.07 7.01
N SER A 65 9.70 0.88 6.45
CA SER A 65 10.33 -0.37 6.90
C SER A 65 11.85 -0.36 6.70
N LYS A 66 12.34 0.16 5.57
CA LYS A 66 13.78 0.37 5.31
C LYS A 66 14.39 1.31 6.34
N GLU A 67 13.71 2.40 6.68
CA GLU A 67 14.22 3.38 7.64
C GLU A 67 14.30 2.81 9.05
N ILE A 68 13.32 2.01 9.47
CA ILE A 68 13.38 1.28 10.75
C ILE A 68 14.58 0.32 10.78
N ILE A 69 14.78 -0.48 9.73
CA ILE A 69 15.94 -1.39 9.63
C ILE A 69 17.25 -0.61 9.67
N ARG A 70 17.35 0.49 8.93
CA ARG A 70 18.53 1.36 8.93
C ARG A 70 18.82 1.86 10.33
N CYS A 71 17.82 2.38 11.04
CA CYS A 71 18.01 2.91 12.38
C CYS A 71 18.61 1.86 13.32
N PHE A 72 18.08 0.63 13.33
CA PHE A 72 18.63 -0.45 14.16
C PHE A 72 20.02 -0.90 13.74
N THR A 73 20.24 -1.08 12.43
CA THR A 73 21.50 -1.62 11.90
C THR A 73 22.65 -0.60 11.96
N GLU A 74 22.36 0.69 11.90
CA GLU A 74 23.32 1.79 12.04
C GLU A 74 23.39 2.36 13.47
N ARG A 75 22.61 1.81 14.41
CA ARG A 75 22.52 2.24 15.81
C ARG A 75 22.08 3.71 15.98
N ASP A 76 21.25 4.20 15.06
CA ASP A 76 20.77 5.59 15.01
C ASP A 76 19.49 5.78 15.83
N LYS A 77 19.68 5.99 17.14
CA LYS A 77 18.59 6.18 18.10
C LYS A 77 17.73 7.41 17.78
N GLU A 78 18.36 8.51 17.40
CA GLU A 78 17.66 9.77 17.19
C GLU A 78 16.79 9.73 15.95
N ALA A 79 17.26 9.11 14.86
CA ALA A 79 16.40 8.88 13.69
C ALA A 79 15.21 7.96 14.02
N LEU A 80 15.44 6.88 14.78
CA LEU A 80 14.33 5.99 15.19
C LEU A 80 13.28 6.76 15.98
N LYS A 81 13.70 7.59 16.95
CA LYS A 81 12.79 8.40 17.77
C LYS A 81 11.88 9.27 16.90
N VAL A 82 12.42 9.93 15.88
CA VAL A 82 11.67 10.83 14.99
C VAL A 82 10.55 10.12 14.23
N LEU A 83 10.63 8.79 14.03
CA LEU A 83 9.56 8.03 13.40
C LEU A 83 8.31 7.91 14.27
N PHE A 84 8.45 8.04 15.60
CA PHE A 84 7.33 7.97 16.54
C PHE A 84 6.55 9.28 16.61
N CYS A 85 5.25 9.16 16.85
CA CYS A 85 4.39 10.32 16.99
C CYS A 85 4.78 11.17 18.21
N GLU A 86 4.40 12.45 18.19
CA GLU A 86 4.75 13.39 19.25
C GLU A 86 4.26 12.91 20.62
N GLN A 87 3.05 12.36 20.69
CA GLN A 87 2.48 11.89 21.96
C GLN A 87 3.33 10.78 22.59
N ILE A 88 3.83 9.82 21.80
CA ILE A 88 4.73 8.77 22.29
C ILE A 88 6.09 9.36 22.68
N ARG A 89 6.67 10.23 21.83
CA ARG A 89 7.97 10.86 22.12
C ARG A 89 8.00 11.66 23.42
N ASN A 90 6.86 12.21 23.82
CA ASN A 90 6.72 12.98 25.05
C ASN A 90 6.49 12.12 26.30
N GLN A 91 6.39 10.79 26.18
CA GLN A 91 6.23 9.91 27.33
C GLN A 91 7.53 9.83 28.14
N PRO A 92 7.47 9.88 29.49
CA PRO A 92 8.67 9.83 30.32
C PRO A 92 9.53 8.56 30.16
N SER A 93 8.93 7.43 29.75
CA SER A 93 9.63 6.16 29.56
C SER A 93 10.22 5.98 28.17
N PHE A 94 9.88 6.86 27.21
CA PHE A 94 10.17 6.63 25.80
C PHE A 94 11.68 6.48 25.51
N ASP A 95 12.52 7.35 26.07
CA ASP A 95 13.97 7.26 25.89
C ASP A 95 14.55 5.94 26.45
N ASP A 96 14.01 5.45 27.58
CA ASP A 96 14.43 4.18 28.18
C ASP A 96 13.98 2.99 27.33
N GLU A 97 12.77 3.03 26.77
CA GLU A 97 12.26 2.00 25.84
C GLU A 97 13.09 1.94 24.56
N ILE A 98 13.46 3.09 23.98
CA ILE A 98 14.38 3.17 22.84
C ILE A 98 15.72 2.56 23.22
N ASN A 99 16.29 2.92 24.37
CA ASN A 99 17.57 2.35 24.80
C ASN A 99 17.51 0.81 24.91
N LYS A 100 16.45 0.27 25.52
CA LYS A 100 16.21 -1.17 25.62
C LYS A 100 16.04 -1.82 24.25
N ALA A 101 15.40 -1.16 23.29
CA ALA A 101 15.27 -1.65 21.92
C ALA A 101 16.61 -1.88 21.23
N PHE A 102 17.56 -0.95 21.40
CA PHE A 102 18.91 -1.10 20.85
C PHE A 102 19.79 -2.09 21.61
N GLU A 103 19.48 -2.38 22.87
CA GLU A 103 20.12 -3.47 23.63
C GLU A 103 19.55 -4.83 23.21
N PHE A 104 18.23 -4.91 23.03
CA PHE A 104 17.52 -6.12 22.63
C PHE A 104 17.89 -6.54 21.20
N LEU A 105 17.75 -5.64 20.23
CA LEU A 105 18.18 -5.82 18.85
C LEU A 105 19.61 -5.31 18.69
N THR A 106 20.56 -6.12 19.15
CA THR A 106 21.99 -5.87 18.90
C THR A 106 22.34 -6.33 17.49
N CYS A 107 22.96 -5.45 16.71
CA CYS A 107 23.42 -5.71 15.34
C CYS A 107 24.86 -5.19 15.18
N ASP A 108 25.81 -6.10 15.03
CA ASP A 108 27.20 -5.76 14.68
C ASP A 108 27.45 -5.88 13.18
N VAL A 109 26.81 -6.87 12.53
CA VAL A 109 26.80 -7.00 11.07
C VAL A 109 25.39 -7.29 10.58
N TYR A 110 24.87 -6.40 9.73
CA TYR A 110 23.62 -6.64 9.01
C TYR A 110 23.82 -7.66 7.88
N ILE A 111 22.95 -8.67 7.81
CA ILE A 111 23.01 -9.70 6.76
C ILE A 111 21.92 -9.47 5.71
N THR A 112 20.65 -9.51 6.11
CA THR A 112 19.52 -9.36 5.20
C THR A 112 18.22 -9.06 5.95
N SER A 113 17.19 -8.67 5.21
CA SER A 113 15.82 -8.55 5.70
C SER A 113 14.81 -8.91 4.60
N GLU A 114 13.65 -9.39 5.02
CA GLU A 114 12.44 -9.44 4.21
C GLU A 114 11.47 -8.39 4.72
N ARG A 115 10.77 -7.71 3.80
CA ARG A 115 9.83 -6.65 4.12
C ARG A 115 8.52 -6.94 3.40
N THR A 116 7.42 -6.75 4.11
CA THR A 116 6.12 -6.65 3.45
C THR A 116 5.93 -5.24 2.94
N THR A 117 5.39 -5.12 1.72
CA THR A 117 5.01 -3.82 1.13
C THR A 117 3.51 -3.60 1.22
N SER A 118 2.78 -4.48 1.89
CA SER A 118 1.35 -4.38 2.12
C SER A 118 1.05 -4.58 3.59
N ALA A 119 -0.01 -3.96 4.07
CA ALA A 119 -0.41 -4.02 5.46
C ALA A 119 -1.93 -3.96 5.58
N GLY A 120 -2.46 -4.50 6.68
CA GLY A 120 -3.79 -4.14 7.13
C GLY A 120 -3.81 -2.67 7.60
N GLY A 121 -4.99 -2.08 7.68
CA GLY A 121 -5.11 -0.70 8.12
C GLY A 121 -6.55 -0.24 8.27
N GLU A 122 -6.69 1.02 8.67
CA GLU A 122 -7.94 1.75 8.73
C GLU A 122 -7.82 3.05 7.94
N GLU A 123 -8.90 3.45 7.30
CA GLU A 123 -8.98 4.75 6.65
C GLU A 123 -10.36 5.37 6.82
N SER A 124 -10.38 6.70 6.86
CA SER A 124 -11.60 7.52 6.87
C SER A 124 -11.50 8.62 5.82
N TRP A 125 -12.63 8.92 5.21
CA TRP A 125 -12.77 9.91 4.15
C TRP A 125 -13.91 10.86 4.48
N ASP A 126 -13.66 12.16 4.38
CA ASP A 126 -14.69 13.20 4.42
C ASP A 126 -14.61 14.05 3.17
N SER A 127 -15.73 14.19 2.45
CA SER A 127 -15.87 15.08 1.31
C SER A 127 -14.78 14.90 0.23
N GLY A 128 -14.28 13.67 0.05
CA GLY A 128 -13.25 13.32 -0.92
C GLY A 128 -11.80 13.54 -0.44
N LYS A 129 -11.59 13.98 0.81
CA LYS A 129 -10.28 14.06 1.47
C LYS A 129 -10.14 12.91 2.45
N ARG A 130 -8.98 12.24 2.45
CA ARG A 130 -8.60 11.27 3.48
C ARG A 130 -8.31 12.03 4.78
N THR A 131 -9.06 11.74 5.83
CA THR A 131 -8.96 12.44 7.14
C THR A 131 -8.27 11.59 8.20
N LYS A 132 -8.35 10.27 8.09
CA LYS A 132 -7.61 9.31 8.92
C LYS A 132 -7.03 8.22 8.02
N TRP A 133 -5.79 7.84 8.29
CA TRP A 133 -5.17 6.67 7.66
C TRP A 133 -4.10 6.08 8.56
N SER A 134 -4.29 4.82 8.95
CA SER A 134 -3.33 4.03 9.72
C SER A 134 -3.10 2.69 9.06
N VAL A 135 -1.89 2.16 9.24
CA VAL A 135 -1.48 0.85 8.74
C VAL A 135 -0.70 0.10 9.81
N TRP A 136 -0.67 -1.22 9.68
CA TRP A 136 -0.01 -2.15 10.60
C TRP A 136 0.93 -3.09 9.86
N PRO A 137 2.10 -2.61 9.40
CA PRO A 137 3.00 -3.40 8.58
C PRO A 137 3.89 -4.32 9.41
N ASP A 138 4.44 -5.32 8.72
CA ASP A 138 5.39 -6.27 9.26
C ASP A 138 6.73 -6.25 8.51
N ILE A 139 7.82 -6.33 9.26
CA ILE A 139 9.14 -6.73 8.81
C ILE A 139 9.34 -8.16 9.34
N PRO A 140 8.93 -9.19 8.59
CA PRO A 140 8.82 -10.55 9.11
C PRO A 140 10.17 -11.17 9.45
N TYR A 141 11.26 -10.64 8.89
CA TYR A 141 12.56 -11.25 9.03
C TYR A 141 13.68 -10.21 8.89
N ILE A 142 14.55 -10.14 9.89
CA ILE A 142 15.82 -9.40 9.88
C ILE A 142 16.88 -10.35 10.43
N ALA A 143 17.91 -10.63 9.63
CA ALA A 143 19.06 -11.44 10.04
C ALA A 143 20.27 -10.55 10.31
N VAL A 144 20.87 -10.75 11.48
CA VAL A 144 22.07 -10.02 11.91
C VAL A 144 23.08 -10.99 12.54
N LEU A 145 24.33 -10.59 12.54
CA LEU A 145 25.35 -11.18 13.39
C LEU A 145 25.62 -10.25 14.57
N TYR A 146 25.86 -10.84 15.73
CA TYR A 146 26.30 -10.11 16.91
C TYR A 146 27.49 -10.83 17.57
N ASP A 147 28.41 -10.05 18.13
CA ASP A 147 29.55 -10.53 18.89
C ASP A 147 29.12 -10.78 20.34
N PHE A 148 29.13 -12.05 20.74
CA PHE A 148 28.74 -12.46 22.08
C PHE A 148 29.86 -12.29 23.12
N ASP A 149 31.13 -12.22 22.69
CA ASP A 149 32.29 -12.25 23.57
C ASP A 149 33.31 -11.18 23.22
N GLY A 150 33.20 -10.01 23.85
CA GLY A 150 34.18 -8.92 23.74
C GLY A 150 35.58 -9.22 24.31
N ASP A 151 35.84 -10.45 24.76
CA ASP A 151 37.08 -10.86 25.46
C ASP A 151 37.67 -12.21 24.97
N SER A 152 37.08 -12.83 23.93
CA SER A 152 37.61 -14.06 23.33
C SER A 152 38.58 -13.74 22.19
N LEU A 153 39.74 -14.40 22.18
CA LEU A 153 40.71 -14.35 21.06
C LEU A 153 40.15 -14.96 19.75
N THR A 154 38.96 -15.57 19.81
CA THR A 154 38.16 -16.01 18.67
C THR A 154 36.83 -15.24 18.70
N HIS A 155 36.69 -14.23 17.82
CA HIS A 155 35.44 -13.51 17.60
C HIS A 155 34.41 -14.43 16.93
N ASP A 156 33.79 -15.30 17.71
CA ASP A 156 32.72 -16.18 17.24
C ASP A 156 31.44 -15.36 17.19
N MET A 157 31.04 -14.96 15.99
CA MET A 157 29.79 -14.26 15.74
C MET A 157 28.62 -15.24 15.75
N GLU A 158 27.53 -14.85 16.41
CA GLU A 158 26.29 -15.61 16.43
C GLU A 158 25.23 -14.94 15.55
N SER A 159 24.42 -15.75 14.86
CA SER A 159 23.28 -15.27 14.09
C SER A 159 22.05 -15.07 14.97
N ARG A 160 21.39 -13.92 14.85
CA ARG A 160 20.05 -13.67 15.42
C ARG A 160 19.06 -13.27 14.35
N TYR A 161 17.80 -13.61 14.60
CA TYR A 161 16.71 -13.38 13.68
C TYR A 161 15.58 -12.65 14.39
N TYR A 162 15.20 -11.50 13.86
CA TYR A 162 14.14 -10.68 14.44
C TYR A 162 12.98 -10.51 13.47
N SER A 163 11.81 -10.22 14.02
CA SER A 163 10.71 -9.58 13.29
C SER A 163 10.31 -8.28 13.99
N ILE A 164 9.76 -7.35 13.22
CA ILE A 164 9.25 -6.07 13.73
C ILE A 164 7.84 -5.86 13.19
N TYR A 165 6.91 -5.64 14.10
CA TYR A 165 5.54 -5.19 13.82
C TYR A 165 5.40 -3.76 14.33
N TYR A 166 4.70 -2.89 13.60
CA TYR A 166 4.49 -1.51 14.06
C TYR A 166 3.14 -0.93 13.64
N ASP A 167 2.56 -0.12 14.55
CA ASP A 167 1.33 0.63 14.31
C ASP A 167 1.67 2.04 13.87
N TRP A 168 1.32 2.40 12.63
CA TRP A 168 1.67 3.66 12.03
C TRP A 168 0.44 4.47 11.62
N GLN A 169 0.27 5.63 12.24
CA GLN A 169 -0.72 6.63 11.82
C GLN A 169 -0.07 7.58 10.82
N ILE A 170 -0.51 7.55 9.57
CA ILE A 170 0.06 8.34 8.47
C ILE A 170 -0.63 9.69 8.34
N VAL A 171 -1.95 9.70 8.51
CA VAL A 171 -2.79 10.92 8.44
C VAL A 171 -3.75 10.91 9.61
N ASN A 172 -3.84 11.99 10.38
CA ASN A 172 -4.90 12.20 11.36
C ASN A 172 -5.25 13.69 11.46
N ASP A 173 -6.24 14.13 10.68
CA ASP A 173 -6.69 15.53 10.64
C ASP A 173 -7.31 16.02 11.98
N GLU A 174 -7.78 15.10 12.83
CA GLU A 174 -8.36 15.47 14.13
C GLU A 174 -7.29 15.83 15.15
N ASP A 175 -6.15 15.12 15.12
CA ASP A 175 -5.01 15.33 16.01
C ASP A 175 -3.71 14.88 15.35
N ASN A 176 -2.96 15.84 14.80
CA ASN A 176 -1.68 15.59 14.14
C ASN A 176 -0.59 15.10 15.10
N SER A 177 -0.73 15.27 16.42
CA SER A 177 0.27 14.78 17.39
C SER A 177 0.32 13.25 17.45
N LEU A 178 -0.71 12.59 16.90
CA LEU A 178 -0.83 11.16 16.74
C LEU A 178 -0.17 10.62 15.47
N GLU A 179 0.21 11.46 14.51
CA GLU A 179 0.87 11.05 13.27
C GLU A 179 2.32 10.58 13.55
N GLY A 180 2.66 9.40 13.04
CA GLY A 180 3.90 8.67 13.34
C GLY A 180 3.61 7.27 13.89
N ILE A 181 4.69 6.56 14.23
CA ILE A 181 4.59 5.26 14.90
C ILE A 181 4.04 5.46 16.31
N GLN A 182 2.99 4.72 16.64
CA GLN A 182 2.34 4.77 17.96
C GLN A 182 2.76 3.59 18.84
N TYR A 183 3.09 2.46 18.19
CA TYR A 183 3.48 1.24 18.85
C TYR A 183 4.43 0.44 17.95
N MET A 184 5.42 -0.21 18.55
CA MET A 184 6.32 -1.13 17.85
C MET A 184 6.58 -2.34 18.73
N LYS A 185 6.46 -3.54 18.16
CA LYS A 185 6.88 -4.80 18.77
C LYS A 185 8.09 -5.35 18.01
N ILE A 186 9.15 -5.68 18.74
CA ILE A 186 10.34 -6.33 18.21
C ILE A 186 10.39 -7.72 18.82
N GLU A 187 10.47 -8.76 17.99
CA GLU A 187 10.50 -10.14 18.43
C GLU A 187 11.81 -10.80 17.98
N LEU A 188 12.54 -11.37 18.93
CA LEU A 188 13.59 -12.33 18.65
C LEU A 188 12.89 -13.67 18.38
N LEU A 189 12.90 -14.10 17.11
CA LEU A 189 11.99 -15.13 16.61
C LEU A 189 12.01 -16.40 17.48
N ASN A 190 10.85 -16.74 18.05
CA ASN A 190 10.60 -17.89 18.92
C ASN A 190 11.34 -17.88 20.27
N VAL A 191 11.86 -16.74 20.73
CA VAL A 191 12.61 -16.64 21.99
C VAL A 191 11.98 -15.63 22.94
N ASP A 192 11.92 -14.36 22.54
CA ASP A 192 11.49 -13.26 23.40
C ASP A 192 11.00 -12.07 22.56
N SER A 193 10.35 -11.10 23.19
CA SER A 193 9.94 -9.87 22.53
C SER A 193 9.96 -8.67 23.46
N MET A 194 10.07 -7.49 22.87
CA MET A 194 9.89 -6.24 23.57
C MET A 194 9.03 -5.25 22.78
N GLU A 195 8.58 -4.20 23.45
CA GLU A 195 7.62 -3.24 22.93
C GLU A 195 8.10 -1.80 23.20
N ILE A 196 7.75 -0.89 22.29
CA ILE A 196 7.97 0.56 22.40
C ILE A 196 6.64 1.25 22.16
N GLY A 197 6.31 2.26 22.99
CA GLY A 197 5.08 3.03 22.87
C GLY A 197 3.85 2.31 23.45
N ASP A 198 2.65 2.75 23.06
CA ASP A 198 1.40 2.33 23.70
C ASP A 198 0.34 1.91 22.67
N LYS A 199 0.00 0.62 22.69
CA LYS A 199 -1.04 0.01 21.87
C LYS A 199 -2.45 0.56 22.14
N GLN A 200 -2.68 1.23 23.27
CA GLN A 200 -4.00 1.75 23.65
C GLN A 200 -4.35 3.09 22.99
N ILE A 201 -3.38 3.80 22.43
CA ILE A 201 -3.63 5.05 21.67
C ILE A 201 -4.38 4.75 20.36
N VAL A 202 -4.38 3.48 19.92
CA VAL A 202 -4.98 3.01 18.66
C VAL A 202 -6.52 2.77 18.76
N LYS A 203 -7.23 3.36 19.74
CA LYS A 203 -8.67 3.13 19.94
C LYS A 203 -9.55 4.35 19.66
#